data_AF-A0A662FTT7-F1
#
_entry.id   AF-A0A662FTT7-F1
#
_cell.length_a   1.000
_cell.length_b   1.000
_cell.length_c   1.000
_cell.angle_alpha   90.00
_cell.angle_beta   90.00
_cell.angle_gamma   90.00
#
_symmetry.space_group_name_H-M   'P 1'
#
loop_
_entity.id
_entity.type
_entity.pdbx_description
1 polymer ?
#
loop_
_entity_poly.entity_id
_entity_poly.type
_entity_poly.pdbx_seq_one_letter_code
_entity_poly.pdbx_strand_id
1 'polypeptide(L)' 'MKNMLGYFSHRGKEFIITSYNLPRPWINILSNGKYGVLLSHTGGGFSWLIDCNLNRITKWYQDVY' A
#
# COMPACT_ATOMS: atom_id res chain seq x y z
N MET A 1 0.39 16.23 14.45
CA MET A 1 0.96 17.28 13.58
C MET A 1 0.61 16.94 12.14
N LYS A 2 0.14 17.91 11.36
CA LYS A 2 -0.29 17.72 9.97
C LYS A 2 0.85 18.16 9.05
N ASN A 3 1.34 17.24 8.21
CA ASN A 3 2.32 17.56 7.18
C ASN A 3 1.60 17.71 5.83
N MET A 4 2.30 18.26 4.83
CA MET A 4 1.74 18.49 3.49
C MET A 4 1.24 17.19 2.82
N LEU A 5 1.78 16.03 3.22
CA LEU A 5 1.43 14.72 2.65
C LEU A 5 0.26 14.02 3.38
N GLY A 6 -0.02 14.40 4.63
CA GLY A 6 -1.02 13.73 5.46
C GLY A 6 -0.80 13.88 6.96
N TYR A 7 -1.55 13.09 7.74
CA TYR A 7 -1.50 13.11 9.20
C TYR A 7 -2.01 11.80 9.80
N PHE A 8 -1.57 11.49 11.03
CA PHE A 8 -2.13 10.38 11.80
C PHE A 8 -3.54 10.71 12.27
N SER A 9 -4.45 9.73 12.21
CA SER A 9 -5.78 9.85 12.79
C SER A 9 -5.71 10.10 14.30
N HIS A 10 -6.79 10.60 14.89
CA HIS A 10 -6.81 10.94 16.32
C HIS A 10 -6.42 9.78 17.23
N ARG A 11 -6.76 8.54 16.84
CA ARG A 11 -6.40 7.32 17.57
C ARG A 11 -5.00 6.77 17.24
N GLY A 12 -4.30 7.37 16.28
CA GLY A 12 -2.97 6.97 15.84
C GLY A 12 -2.90 5.64 15.08
N LYS A 13 -4.05 5.06 14.70
CA LYS A 13 -4.13 3.75 14.04
C LYS A 13 -4.14 3.82 12.51
N GLU A 14 -4.27 5.02 11.96
CA GLU A 14 -4.34 5.25 10.53
C GLU A 14 -3.47 6.44 10.19
N PHE A 15 -2.85 6.40 9.01
CA PHE A 15 -2.25 7.56 8.39
C PHE A 15 -3.15 8.03 7.24
N ILE A 16 -3.72 9.23 7.38
CA ILE A 16 -4.61 9.83 6.40
C ILE A 16 -3.77 10.60 5.40
N ILE A 17 -3.69 10.07 4.18
CA ILE A 17 -3.06 10.73 3.03
C ILE A 17 -4.05 11.74 2.45
N THR A 18 -3.62 12.99 2.30
CA THR A 18 -4.49 14.10 1.84
C THR A 18 -4.24 14.53 0.40
N SER A 19 -3.23 13.96 -0.26
CA SER A 19 -2.89 14.25 -1.66
C SER A 19 -2.55 12.95 -2.37
N TYR A 20 -3.02 12.78 -3.62
CA TYR A 20 -2.67 11.64 -4.46
C TYR A 20 -1.25 11.77 -5.07
N ASN A 21 -0.73 13.00 -5.16
CA ASN A 21 0.56 13.29 -5.81
C ASN A 21 1.68 13.26 -4.76
N LEU A 22 2.02 12.07 -4.28
CA LEU A 22 3.13 11.85 -3.37
C LEU A 22 4.44 11.62 -4.15
N PRO A 23 5.62 12.02 -3.63
CA PRO A 23 6.91 11.82 -4.31
C PRO A 23 7.25 10.36 -4.63
N ARG A 24 6.66 9.42 -3.86
CA ARG A 24 6.80 7.98 -4.03
C ARG A 24 5.47 7.31 -3.68
N PRO A 25 5.16 6.13 -4.25
CA PRO A 25 3.97 5.38 -3.87
C PRO A 25 4.08 4.90 -2.42
N TRP A 26 3.20 5.42 -1.57
CA TRP A 26 3.03 4.86 -0.22
C TRP A 26 2.07 3.68 -0.29
N ILE A 27 2.43 2.60 0.40
CA ILE A 27 1.73 1.33 0.36
C ILE A 27 1.19 0.95 1.74
N ASN A 28 0.19 0.07 1.73
CA ASN A 28 -0.23 -0.68 2.89
C ASN A 28 -0.33 -2.17 2.52
N ILE A 29 -0.30 -3.03 3.55
CA ILE A 29 -0.48 -4.47 3.41
C ILE A 29 -1.80 -4.84 4.07
N LEU A 30 -2.67 -5.50 3.31
CA LEU A 30 -3.86 -6.16 3.84
C LEU A 30 -3.58 -7.66 3.87
N SER A 31 -3.71 -8.30 5.03
CA SER A 31 -3.49 -9.74 5.15
C SER A 31 -4.35 -10.34 6.24
N ASN A 32 -4.86 -11.54 5.99
CA ASN A 32 -5.47 -12.41 7.00
C ASN A 32 -4.56 -13.58 7.40
N GLY A 33 -3.28 -13.51 7.04
CA GLY A 33 -2.28 -14.57 7.26
C GLY A 33 -2.18 -15.60 6.13
N LYS A 34 -3.17 -15.71 5.25
CA LYS A 34 -3.12 -16.59 4.06
C LYS A 34 -3.21 -15.81 2.76
N TYR A 35 -4.19 -14.94 2.62
CA TYR A 35 -4.29 -14.05 1.48
C TYR A 35 -3.70 -12.70 1.84
N GLY A 36 -2.86 -12.17 0.96
CA GLY A 36 -2.21 -10.88 1.15
C GLY A 36 -2.37 -9.98 -0.07
N VAL A 37 -2.43 -8.67 0.19
CA VAL A 37 -2.48 -7.60 -0.82
C VAL A 37 -1.50 -6.51 -0.43
N LEU A 38 -0.63 -6.12 -1.34
CA LEU A 38 0.12 -4.89 -1.29
C LEU A 38 -0.65 -3.87 -2.12
N LEU A 39 -1.02 -2.74 -1.52
CA LEU A 39 -1.91 -1.76 -2.13
C LEU A 39 -1.34 -0.35 -1.92
N SER A 40 -1.08 0.38 -3.00
CA SER A 40 -0.67 1.78 -2.93
C SER A 40 -1.87 2.70 -2.68
N HIS A 41 -1.60 3.90 -2.18
CA HIS A 41 -2.62 4.95 -2.04
C HIS A 41 -3.28 5.37 -3.37
N THR A 42 -2.68 5.03 -4.51
CA THR A 42 -3.21 5.24 -5.88
C THR A 42 -3.86 4.01 -6.48
N GLY A 43 -4.03 2.92 -5.73
CA GLY A 43 -4.71 1.70 -6.19
C GLY A 43 -3.82 0.69 -6.93
N GLY A 44 -2.50 0.91 -6.97
CA GLY A 44 -1.54 -0.03 -7.55
C GLY A 44 -1.11 -1.14 -6.59
N GLY A 45 -0.43 -2.15 -7.10
CA GLY A 45 0.12 -3.25 -6.31
C GLY A 45 -0.30 -4.62 -6.82
N PHE A 46 -0.23 -5.64 -5.96
CA PHE A 46 -0.59 -7.02 -6.31
C PHE A 46 -1.10 -7.81 -5.11
N SER A 47 -1.71 -8.96 -5.38
CA SER A 47 -2.13 -9.92 -4.37
C SER A 47 -1.48 -11.29 -4.54
N TRP A 48 -1.47 -12.06 -3.45
CA TRP A 48 -0.89 -13.40 -3.39
C TRP A 48 -1.66 -14.31 -2.43
N LEU A 49 -1.44 -15.61 -2.57
CA LEU A 49 -1.94 -16.64 -1.66
C LEU A 49 -0.77 -17.42 -1.03
N ILE A 50 -0.65 -17.36 0.29
CA ILE A 50 0.37 -18.01 1.13
C ILE A 50 1.77 -17.40 0.96
N ASP A 51 2.26 -17.28 -0.27
CA ASP A 51 3.63 -16.81 -0.57
C ASP A 51 3.61 -15.70 -1.63
N CYS A 52 4.21 -14.55 -1.32
CA CYS A 52 4.18 -13.37 -2.19
C CYS A 52 5.10 -13.46 -3.41
N ASN A 53 6.04 -14.40 -3.42
CA ASN A 53 6.98 -14.60 -4.51
C ASN A 53 6.49 -15.72 -5.46
N LEU A 54 6.08 -16.85 -4.88
CA LEU A 54 5.71 -18.07 -5.60
C LEU A 54 4.25 -18.08 -6.06
N ASN A 55 3.33 -17.47 -5.30
CA ASN A 55 1.88 -17.61 -5.49
C ASN A 55 1.18 -16.26 -5.72
N ARG A 56 1.72 -15.45 -6.65
CA ARG A 56 1.07 -14.19 -7.06
C ARG A 56 -0.19 -14.46 -7.88
N ILE A 57 -1.26 -13.77 -7.52
CA ILE A 57 -2.55 -13.84 -8.22
C ILE A 57 -2.65 -12.73 -9.26
N THR A 58 -2.22 -11.52 -8.92
CA THR A 58 -2.14 -10.39 -9.86
C THR A 58 -0.69 -9.98 -10.09
N LYS A 59 -0.42 -9.39 -11.25
CA LYS A 59 0.91 -8.91 -11.61
C LYS A 59 1.10 -7.48 -11.11
N TRP A 60 2.31 -7.19 -10.66
CA TRP A 60 2.81 -5.85 -10.45
C TRP A 60 4.23 -5.77 -10.98
N TYR A 61 4.53 -4.67 -11.66
CA TYR A 61 5.85 -4.39 -12.19
C TYR A 61 6.35 -3.12 -11.51
N GLN A 62 7.55 -3.22 -10.94
CA GLN A 62 8.25 -2.03 -10.49
C GLN A 62 8.58 -1.21 -11.73
N ASP A 63 8.18 0.06 -11.72
CA ASP A 63 8.66 1.01 -12.71
C ASP A 63 10.12 1.35 -12.36
N VAL A 64 11.04 1.10 -13.29
CA VAL A 64 12.49 1.25 -13.10
C VAL A 64 13.04 2.48 -13.81
N TYR A 65 12.18 3.29 -14.41
CA TYR A 65 12.54 4.50 -15.15
C TYR A 65 12.40 5.76 -14.31
#